data_AF-A0A378N6P1-F1
#
_entry.id   AF-A0A378N6P1-F1
#
_cell.length_a   1.000
_cell.length_b   1.000
_cell.length_c   1.000
_cell.angle_alpha   90.00
_cell.angle_beta   90.00
_cell.angle_gamma   90.00
#
_symmetry.space_group_name_H-M   'P 1'
#
loop_
_entity.id
_entity.type
_entity.pdbx_description
1 polymer ?
#
loop_
_entity_poly.entity_id
_entity_poly.type
_entity_poly.pdbx_seq_one_letter_code
_entity_poly.pdbx_strand_id
1 'polypeptide(L)'
;MNGSTKNVRRKKLLLAGVTIIDPSRFDLRGTVTHGKDVQIDVNVILEGEIKLGNNVKIGAGCVLKNCEIGDNVEIKPYSVIEDSIVGAKSAIGPFSRLRRGQN
;
A
#
# COMPACT_ATOMS: atom_id res chain seq x y z
N MET A 1 -15.63 -17.72 14.69
CA MET A 1 -14.35 -18.43 14.40
C MET A 1 -13.63 -17.82 13.18
N ASN A 2 -13.38 -16.51 13.19
CA ASN A 2 -13.03 -15.70 12.02
C ASN A 2 -11.61 -15.09 12.12
N GLY A 3 -10.81 -15.50 13.10
CA GLY A 3 -9.45 -15.01 13.33
C GLY A 3 -8.35 -15.68 12.48
N SER A 4 -8.62 -16.84 11.88
CA SER A 4 -7.58 -17.70 11.30
C SER A 4 -7.12 -17.28 9.89
N THR A 5 -8.00 -16.68 9.08
CA THR A 5 -7.72 -16.39 7.65
C THR A 5 -6.90 -15.12 7.43
N LYS A 6 -6.98 -14.14 8.35
CA LYS A 6 -6.20 -12.87 8.24
C LYS A 6 -4.69 -13.09 8.37
N ASN A 7 -4.26 -14.10 9.12
CA ASN A 7 -2.84 -14.35 9.42
C ASN A 7 -2.07 -15.00 8.27
N VAL A 8 -2.73 -15.79 7.43
CA VAL A 8 -2.07 -16.53 6.34
C VAL A 8 -1.66 -15.60 5.19
N ARG A 9 -2.43 -14.53 4.93
CA ARG A 9 -2.13 -13.57 3.85
C ARG A 9 -0.98 -12.62 4.20
N ARG A 10 -0.90 -12.15 5.45
CA ARG A 10 0.19 -11.26 5.93
C ARG A 10 1.55 -11.96 5.91
N LYS A 11 1.65 -13.21 6.39
CA LYS A 11 2.91 -13.96 6.37
C LYS A 11 3.45 -14.21 4.96
N LYS A 12 2.56 -14.39 3.97
CA LYS A 12 2.97 -14.57 2.57
C LYS A 12 3.61 -13.31 1.95
N LEU A 13 3.19 -12.11 2.37
CA LEU A 13 3.79 -10.85 1.90
C LEU A 13 5.21 -10.64 2.43
N LEU A 14 5.41 -10.94 3.71
CA LEU A 14 6.75 -10.87 4.34
C LEU A 14 7.73 -11.85 3.67
N LEU A 15 7.26 -13.04 3.30
CA LEU A 15 8.07 -14.04 2.57
C LEU A 15 8.35 -13.64 1.11
N ALA A 16 7.60 -12.69 0.55
CA ALA A 16 7.69 -12.31 -0.87
C ALA A 16 8.52 -11.03 -1.12
N GLY A 17 9.15 -10.46 -0.08
CA GLY A 17 10.04 -9.30 -0.22
C GLY A 17 9.39 -7.94 0.08
N VAL A 18 8.23 -7.93 0.75
CA VAL A 18 7.65 -6.69 1.30
C VAL A 18 8.15 -6.48 2.72
N THR A 19 8.75 -5.31 2.97
CA THR A 19 9.12 -4.86 4.31
C THR A 19 7.94 -4.16 4.95
N ILE A 20 7.34 -4.78 5.96
CA ILE A 20 6.28 -4.16 6.77
C ILE A 20 6.90 -3.81 8.12
N ILE A 21 6.97 -2.51 8.45
CA ILE A 21 7.67 -2.02 9.65
C ILE A 21 7.06 -2.59 10.93
N ASP A 22 5.73 -2.64 11.01
CA ASP A 22 5.01 -3.26 12.12
C ASP A 22 3.81 -4.07 11.59
N PRO A 23 3.96 -5.40 11.44
CA PRO A 23 2.88 -6.26 10.93
C PRO A 23 1.61 -6.25 11.78
N SER A 24 1.69 -5.87 13.06
CA SER A 24 0.53 -5.77 13.96
C SER A 24 -0.34 -4.54 13.67
N ARG A 25 0.26 -3.51 13.06
CA ARG A 25 -0.36 -2.22 12.73
C ARG A 25 -0.56 -2.01 11.22
N PHE A 26 -0.50 -3.07 10.43
CA PHE A 26 -0.80 -3.02 8.99
C PHE A 26 -2.10 -3.73 8.72
N ASP A 27 -3.01 -3.17 7.91
CA ASP A 27 -4.26 -3.81 7.51
C ASP A 27 -4.37 -4.06 6.01
N LEU A 28 -4.62 -5.33 5.65
CA LEU A 28 -4.95 -5.74 4.28
C LEU A 28 -6.41 -6.22 4.22
N ARG A 29 -7.21 -5.50 3.45
CA ARG A 29 -8.65 -5.71 3.24
C ARG A 29 -8.93 -5.93 1.75
N GLY A 30 -8.30 -6.94 1.17
CA GLY A 30 -8.44 -7.27 -0.25
C GLY A 30 -7.28 -8.11 -0.78
N THR A 31 -6.83 -7.77 -1.97
CA THR A 31 -5.69 -8.38 -2.67
C THR A 31 -4.63 -7.31 -2.94
N VAL A 32 -3.36 -7.72 -2.82
CA VAL A 32 -2.23 -6.89 -3.18
C VAL A 32 -1.29 -7.71 -4.04
N THR A 33 -0.90 -7.14 -5.18
CA THR A 33 0.24 -7.58 -5.98
C THR A 33 1.36 -6.56 -5.79
N HIS A 34 2.60 -7.03 -5.72
CA HIS A 34 3.72 -6.15 -5.42
C HIS A 34 4.96 -6.55 -6.22
N GLY A 35 5.79 -5.56 -6.53
CA GLY A 35 7.15 -5.75 -7.01
C GLY A 35 8.12 -6.08 -5.88
N LYS A 36 9.41 -5.87 -6.14
CA LYS A 36 10.48 -6.03 -5.16
C LYS A 36 10.69 -4.76 -4.33
N ASP A 37 11.28 -4.92 -3.15
CA ASP A 37 11.74 -3.81 -2.29
C ASP A 37 10.63 -2.82 -1.90
N VAL A 38 9.42 -3.33 -1.71
CA VAL A 38 8.29 -2.52 -1.24
C VAL A 38 8.38 -2.32 0.27
N GLN A 39 8.24 -1.08 0.73
CA GLN A 39 8.26 -0.70 2.14
C GLN A 39 6.90 -0.13 2.55
N ILE A 40 6.34 -0.68 3.63
CA ILE A 40 5.05 -0.28 4.18
C ILE A 40 5.23 0.04 5.66
N ASP A 41 4.97 1.30 6.00
CA ASP A 41 5.06 1.81 7.36
C ASP A 41 3.80 1.44 8.17
N VAL A 42 3.77 1.90 9.42
CA VAL A 42 2.74 1.56 10.40
C VAL A 42 1.41 2.25 10.09
N ASN A 43 0.32 1.63 10.54
CA ASN A 43 -1.06 2.11 10.37
C ASN A 43 -1.51 2.26 8.91
N VAL A 44 -0.84 1.58 7.97
CA VAL A 44 -1.26 1.57 6.56
C VAL A 44 -2.44 0.62 6.37
N ILE A 45 -3.43 1.08 5.59
CA ILE A 45 -4.60 0.30 5.20
C ILE A 45 -4.61 0.14 3.67
N LEU A 46 -4.62 -1.10 3.20
CA LEU A 46 -4.79 -1.46 1.80
C LEU A 46 -6.18 -2.10 1.60
N GLU A 47 -7.03 -1.48 0.80
CA GLU A 47 -8.40 -1.94 0.54
C GLU A 47 -8.64 -2.27 -0.94
N GLY A 48 -9.41 -3.33 -1.20
CA GLY A 48 -9.78 -3.72 -2.56
C GLY A 48 -8.61 -4.33 -3.34
N GLU A 49 -8.43 -3.92 -4.60
CA GLU A 49 -7.36 -4.40 -5.48
C GLU A 49 -6.21 -3.39 -5.55
N ILE A 50 -5.05 -3.78 -5.04
CA ILE A 50 -3.85 -2.93 -5.01
C ILE A 50 -2.75 -3.56 -5.86
N LYS A 51 -2.09 -2.74 -6.68
CA LYS A 51 -0.87 -3.11 -7.39
C LYS A 51 0.25 -2.14 -7.04
N LEU A 52 1.35 -2.68 -6.53
CA LEU A 52 2.55 -1.92 -6.18
C LEU A 52 3.70 -2.32 -7.10
N GLY A 53 4.38 -1.35 -7.67
CA GLY A 53 5.61 -1.54 -8.44
C GLY A 53 6.81 -1.91 -7.56
N ASN A 54 8.00 -1.82 -8.15
CA ASN A 54 9.26 -2.01 -7.46
C ASN A 54 9.67 -0.76 -6.68
N ASN A 55 10.37 -0.93 -5.55
CA ASN A 55 10.92 0.17 -4.74
C ASN A 55 9.85 1.21 -4.34
N VAL A 56 8.64 0.75 -4.07
CA VAL A 56 7.53 1.61 -3.59
C VAL A 56 7.67 1.82 -2.09
N LYS A 57 7.52 3.06 -1.63
CA LYS A 57 7.53 3.42 -0.21
C LYS A 57 6.18 4.00 0.19
N ILE A 58 5.56 3.41 1.20
CA ILE A 58 4.27 3.86 1.75
C ILE A 58 4.49 4.31 3.19
N GLY A 59 4.32 5.61 3.43
CA GLY A 59 4.46 6.23 4.74
C GLY A 59 3.31 5.93 5.70
N ALA A 60 3.52 6.27 6.97
CA ALA A 60 2.60 5.94 8.04
C ALA A 60 1.18 6.50 7.83
N GLY A 61 0.18 5.70 8.19
CA GLY A 61 -1.23 6.13 8.19
C GLY A 61 -1.83 6.32 6.79
N CYS A 62 -1.16 5.88 5.71
CA CYS A 62 -1.71 5.94 4.37
C CYS A 62 -2.88 4.98 4.17
N VAL A 63 -3.85 5.41 3.37
CA VAL A 63 -5.00 4.59 2.96
C VAL A 63 -5.01 4.50 1.45
N LEU A 64 -4.88 3.28 0.92
CA LEU A 64 -4.90 3.00 -0.51
C LEU A 64 -6.10 2.11 -0.81
N LYS A 65 -6.88 2.50 -1.83
CA LYS A 65 -8.07 1.75 -2.26
C LYS A 65 -8.16 1.68 -3.77
N ASN A 66 -8.22 0.46 -4.31
CA ASN A 66 -8.39 0.19 -5.75
C ASN A 66 -7.39 1.00 -6.62
N CYS A 67 -6.10 0.90 -6.35
CA CYS A 67 -5.10 1.74 -7.00
C CYS A 67 -3.89 0.96 -7.53
N GLU A 68 -3.29 1.51 -8.59
CA GLU A 68 -2.02 1.05 -9.14
C GLU A 68 -0.93 2.09 -8.87
N ILE A 69 0.16 1.65 -8.26
CA ILE A 69 1.31 2.47 -7.87
C ILE A 69 2.51 1.99 -8.68
N GLY A 70 3.07 2.87 -9.51
CA GLY A 70 4.23 2.57 -10.34
C GLY A 70 5.54 2.43 -9.56
N ASP A 71 6.60 2.05 -10.28
CA ASP A 71 7.94 1.85 -9.70
C ASP A 71 8.52 3.15 -9.12
N ASN A 72 9.29 3.03 -8.03
CA ASN A 72 9.97 4.14 -7.36
C ASN A 72 9.04 5.26 -6.89
N VAL A 73 7.78 4.93 -6.57
CA VAL A 73 6.85 5.90 -6.00
C VAL A 73 7.02 5.99 -4.50
N GLU A 74 6.99 7.23 -3.99
CA GLU A 74 6.93 7.52 -2.57
C GLU A 74 5.59 8.15 -2.20
N ILE A 75 4.82 7.46 -1.37
CA ILE A 75 3.59 7.98 -0.78
C ILE A 75 3.92 8.44 0.64
N LYS A 76 3.92 9.75 0.85
CA LYS A 76 4.24 10.37 2.14
C LYS A 76 3.07 10.23 3.13
N PRO A 77 3.35 10.32 4.45
CA PRO A 77 2.39 9.99 5.50
C PRO A 77 1.02 10.66 5.37
N TYR A 78 0.01 9.95 5.89
CA TYR A 78 -1.39 10.40 5.97
C TYR A 78 -2.02 10.77 4.62
N SER A 79 -1.49 10.23 3.52
CA SER A 79 -2.08 10.40 2.20
C SER A 79 -3.13 9.33 1.91
N VAL A 80 -4.19 9.72 1.22
CA VAL A 80 -5.31 8.86 0.82
C VAL A 80 -5.33 8.77 -0.71
N ILE A 81 -5.31 7.56 -1.25
CA ILE A 81 -5.31 7.29 -2.69
C ILE A 81 -6.47 6.34 -3.00
N GLU A 82 -7.45 6.81 -3.78
CA GLU A 82 -8.66 6.08 -4.10
C GLU A 82 -8.87 6.01 -5.62
N ASP A 83 -9.11 4.82 -6.17
CA ASP A 83 -9.51 4.59 -7.56
C ASP A 83 -8.60 5.29 -8.59
N SER A 84 -7.28 5.23 -8.38
CA SER A 84 -6.29 6.05 -9.10
C SER A 84 -5.06 5.25 -9.57
N ILE A 85 -4.38 5.76 -10.59
CA ILE A 85 -3.10 5.23 -11.10
C ILE A 85 -2.02 6.28 -10.86
N VAL A 86 -0.97 5.92 -10.14
CA VAL A 86 0.18 6.79 -9.87
C VAL A 86 1.35 6.34 -10.73
N GLY A 87 1.84 7.22 -11.61
CA GLY A 87 2.97 6.93 -12.49
C GLY A 87 4.28 6.73 -11.72
N ALA A 88 5.23 6.02 -12.34
CA ALA A 88 6.55 5.76 -11.76
C ALA A 88 7.30 7.05 -11.39
N LYS A 89 8.18 6.97 -10.37
CA LYS A 89 9.01 8.08 -9.86
C LYS A 89 8.21 9.29 -9.33
N SER A 90 6.94 9.10 -8.99
CA SER A 90 6.11 10.15 -8.39
C SER A 90 6.31 10.23 -6.88
N ALA A 91 6.03 11.40 -6.30
CA ALA A 91 5.91 11.60 -4.87
C ALA A 91 4.53 12.19 -4.56
N ILE A 92 3.75 11.51 -3.71
CA ILE A 92 2.39 11.93 -3.31
C ILE A 92 2.39 12.26 -1.82
N GLY A 93 1.82 13.40 -1.42
CA GLY A 93 1.72 13.76 0.00
C GLY A 93 2.79 14.73 0.52
N PRO A 94 2.86 14.89 1.85
CA PRO A 94 1.96 14.32 2.87
C PRO A 94 0.54 14.92 2.82
N PHE A 95 -0.42 14.31 3.51
CA PHE A 95 -1.82 14.78 3.62
C PHE A 95 -2.58 14.96 2.30
N SER A 96 -2.11 14.35 1.21
CA SER A 96 -2.75 14.46 -0.09
C SER A 96 -3.95 13.52 -0.19
N ARG A 97 -4.95 13.91 -0.99
CA ARG A 97 -6.08 13.06 -1.35
C ARG A 97 -6.19 12.95 -2.87
N LEU A 98 -5.87 11.77 -3.40
CA LEU A 98 -5.99 11.45 -4.82
C LEU A 98 -7.27 10.64 -5.06
N ARG A 99 -8.11 11.08 -6.01
CA ARG A 99 -9.33 10.38 -6.41
C ARG A 99 -9.53 10.49 -7.91
N ARG A 100 -10.10 9.44 -8.53
CA ARG A 100 -10.52 9.45 -9.94
C ARG A 100 -11.31 10.72 -10.29
N GLY A 101 -10.82 11.47 -11.28
CA GLY A 101 -11.38 12.76 -11.72
C GLY A 101 -10.52 13.98 -11.36
N GLN A 102 -9.46 13.79 -10.56
CA GLN A 102 -8.43 14.78 -10.29
C GLN A 102 -7.21 14.43 -11.17
N ASN A 103 -7.26 14.73 -12.47
CA ASN A 103 -6.11 14.55 -13.36
C ASN A 103 -6.04 15.71 -14.35
#